data_AF-A0A967YAQ3-F1
#
_entry.id   AF-A0A967YAQ3-F1
#
_cell.length_a   1.000
_cell.length_b   1.000
_cell.length_c   1.000
_cell.angle_alpha   90.00
_cell.angle_beta   90.00
_cell.angle_gamma   90.00
#
_symmetry.space_group_name_H-M   'P 1'
#
loop_
_entity.id
_entity.type
_entity.pdbx_description
1 polymer ?
#
loop_
_entity_poly.entity_id
_entity_poly.type
_entity_poly.pdbx_seq_one_letter_code
_entity_poly.pdbx_strand_id
1 'polypeptide(L)' 'YAQQGPVFVLKFSGDIRYTMGCSLDDFLKKLFKRSDFETILIDLTETRSIDSTSLGLLAKIANFMQHQFHQKAPLVSTN' A
#
# COMPACT_ATOMS: atom_id res chain seq x y z
N TYR A 1 -2.19 -4.27 -8.54
CA TYR A 1 -2.76 -4.78 -7.27
C TYR A 1 -3.49 -6.08 -7.57
N ALA A 2 -3.71 -6.91 -6.56
CA ALA A 2 -4.53 -8.12 -6.64
C ALA A 2 -5.40 -8.22 -5.38
N GLN A 3 -6.48 -9.00 -5.42
CA GLN A 3 -7.32 -9.27 -4.25
C GLN A 3 -7.52 -10.77 -4.12
N GLN A 4 -7.20 -11.32 -2.95
CA GLN A 4 -7.34 -12.73 -2.63
C GLN A 4 -8.20 -12.85 -1.38
N GLY A 5 -9.49 -13.15 -1.57
CA GLY A 5 -10.47 -13.11 -0.50
C GLY A 5 -10.48 -11.75 0.20
N PRO A 6 -10.26 -11.68 1.53
CA PRO A 6 -10.25 -10.43 2.27
C PRO A 6 -8.91 -9.67 2.19
N VAL A 7 -7.91 -10.19 1.47
CA VAL A 7 -6.57 -9.58 1.40
C VAL A 7 -6.41 -8.80 0.10
N PHE A 8 -6.12 -7.51 0.21
CA PHE A 8 -5.76 -6.66 -0.92
C PHE A 8 -4.24 -6.50 -1.01
N VAL A 9 -3.63 -6.90 -2.13
CA VAL A 9 -2.18 -6.87 -2.32
C VAL A 9 -1.75 -5.68 -3.15
N LEU A 10 -0.94 -4.81 -2.55
CA LEU A 10 -0.24 -3.69 -3.18
C LEU A 10 1.22 -4.06 -3.40
N LYS A 11 1.54 -4.53 -4.61
CA LYS A 11 2.92 -4.83 -5.01
C LYS A 11 3.58 -3.61 -5.66
N PHE A 12 4.76 -3.28 -5.15
CA PHE A 12 5.66 -2.27 -5.67
C PHE A 12 6.87 -2.97 -6.31
N SER A 13 7.20 -2.58 -7.55
CA SER A 13 8.31 -3.17 -8.31
C SER A 13 9.17 -2.07 -8.96
N GLY A 14 10.49 -2.30 -9.01
CA GLY A 14 11.46 -1.38 -9.60
C GLY A 14 11.84 -0.20 -8.69
N ASP A 15 12.19 0.93 -9.32
CA ASP A 15 12.47 2.18 -8.62
C ASP A 15 11.15 2.93 -8.36
N ILE A 16 10.72 2.95 -7.11
CA ILE A 16 9.49 3.64 -6.71
C ILE A 16 9.83 5.11 -6.49
N ARG A 17 9.56 5.93 -7.51
CA ARG A 17 9.70 7.39 -7.49
C ARG A 17 8.33 8.03 -7.50
N TYR A 18 8.10 9.02 -6.64
CA TYR A 18 6.84 9.78 -6.57
C TYR A 18 6.64 10.74 -7.75
N THR A 19 6.81 10.29 -8.98
CA THR A 19 6.52 11.10 -10.18
C THR A 19 5.03 11.08 -10.55
N MET A 20 4.24 10.21 -9.90
CA MET A 20 2.80 9.97 -10.15
C MET A 20 1.95 10.13 -8.87
N GLY A 21 2.32 11.07 -8.01
CA GLY A 21 1.71 11.26 -6.68
C GLY A 21 0.19 11.40 -6.67
N CYS A 22 -0.38 12.15 -7.62
CA CYS A 22 -1.83 12.36 -7.70
C CYS A 22 -2.59 11.07 -8.02
N SER A 23 -2.13 10.29 -9.00
CA SER A 23 -2.82 9.07 -9.42
C SER A 23 -2.81 7.99 -8.34
N LEU A 24 -1.73 7.89 -7.57
CA LEU A 24 -1.63 6.89 -6.51
C LEU A 24 -2.43 7.31 -5.26
N ASP A 25 -2.39 8.58 -4.88
CA ASP A 25 -3.20 9.10 -3.78
C ASP A 25 -4.70 8.98 -4.08
N ASP A 26 -5.13 9.29 -5.31
CA ASP A 26 -6.53 9.13 -5.72
C ASP A 26 -6.95 7.66 -5.83
N PHE A 27 -6.04 6.78 -6.24
CA PHE A 27 -6.27 5.34 -6.17
C PHE A 27 -6.47 4.87 -4.72
N LEU A 28 -5.61 5.29 -3.78
CA LEU A 28 -5.75 4.94 -2.37
C LEU A 28 -7.04 5.48 -1.77
N LYS A 29 -7.45 6.72 -2.09
CA LYS A 29 -8.75 7.26 -1.65
C LYS A 29 -9.93 6.41 -2.11
N LYS A 30 -9.86 5.85 -3.33
CA LYS A 30 -10.88 4.93 -3.84
C LYS A 30 -10.82 3.59 -3.12
N LEU A 31 -9.62 3.05 -2.90
CA LEU A 31 -9.42 1.80 -2.17
C LEU A 31 -9.95 1.89 -0.74
N PHE A 32 -9.64 2.96 -0.01
CA PHE A 32 -10.05 3.17 1.38
C PHE A 32 -11.57 3.30 1.58
N LYS A 33 -12.33 3.54 0.52
CA LYS A 33 -13.80 3.58 0.55
C LYS A 33 -14.44 2.21 0.29
N ARG A 34 -13.66 1.21 -0.09
CA ARG A 34 -14.18 -0.14 -0.32
C ARG A 34 -14.27 -0.88 1.01
N SER A 35 -15.30 -1.70 1.13
CA SER A 35 -15.58 -2.54 2.31
C SER A 35 -15.45 -4.04 1.99
N ASP A 36 -14.80 -4.40 0.89
CA ASP A 36 -14.69 -5.77 0.38
C ASP A 36 -13.32 -6.41 0.67
N PHE A 37 -12.53 -5.81 1.56
CA PHE A 37 -11.28 -6.33 2.08
C PHE A 37 -11.17 -6.03 3.58
N GLU A 38 -10.36 -6.83 4.28
CA GLU A 38 -10.10 -6.67 5.71
C GLU A 38 -8.63 -6.29 5.98
N THR A 39 -7.75 -6.52 5.01
CA THR A 39 -6.33 -6.17 5.15
C THR A 39 -5.67 -5.78 3.84
N ILE A 40 -4.63 -4.94 3.94
CA ILE A 40 -3.80 -4.52 2.82
C ILE A 40 -2.38 -5.05 3.04
N LEU A 41 -1.97 -6.00 2.19
CA LEU A 41 -0.60 -6.51 2.13
C LEU A 41 0.24 -5.60 1.23
N ILE A 42 1.33 -5.08 1.78
CA ILE A 42 2.33 -4.30 1.05
C ILE A 42 3.46 -5.26 0.64
N ASP A 43 3.61 -5.49 -0.66
CA ASP A 43 4.66 -6.33 -1.23
C ASP A 43 5.75 -5.43 -1.84
N LEU A 44 6.93 -5.44 -1.23
CA LEU A 44 8.14 -4.74 -1.67
C LEU A 44 9.22 -5.70 -2.18
N THR A 45 8.90 -6.97 -2.42
CA THR A 45 9.88 -8.01 -2.77
C THR A 45 10.65 -7.72 -4.07
N GLU A 46 10.06 -6.96 -4.98
CA GLU A 46 10.69 -6.53 -6.24
C GLU A 46 11.04 -5.03 -6.25
N THR A 47 11.02 -4.39 -5.08
CA THR A 47 11.39 -2.97 -4.95
C THR A 47 12.90 -2.81 -4.89
N ARG A 48 13.47 -2.03 -5.81
CA ARG A 48 14.90 -1.74 -5.87
C ARG A 48 15.29 -0.54 -5.03
N SER A 49 14.46 0.50 -5.03
CA SER A 49 14.66 1.71 -4.26
C SER A 49 13.32 2.36 -3.92
N ILE A 50 13.24 2.96 -2.73
CA ILE A 50 12.09 3.75 -2.25
C ILE A 50 12.60 5.13 -1.84
N ASP A 51 11.90 6.18 -2.27
CA ASP A 51 12.14 7.55 -1.82
C ASP A 51 11.31 7.91 -0.56
N SER A 52 11.63 9.05 0.07
CA SER A 52 10.93 9.54 1.26
C SER A 52 9.45 9.83 1.02
N THR A 53 9.07 10.09 -0.24
CA THR A 53 7.68 10.42 -0.57
C THR A 53 6.83 9.15 -0.70
N SER A 54 7.41 8.06 -1.20
CA SER A 54 6.82 6.73 -1.23
C SER A 54 6.65 6.17 0.18
N LEU A 55 7.58 6.43 1.09
CA LEU A 55 7.43 6.15 2.52
C LEU A 55 6.21 6.85 3.13
N GLY A 56 5.94 8.10 2.77
CA GLY A 56 4.74 8.82 3.20
C GLY A 56 3.44 8.14 2.75
N LEU A 57 3.45 7.50 1.59
CA LEU A 57 2.31 6.74 1.09
C LEU A 57 2.10 5.42 1.85
N LEU A 58 3.19 4.71 2.15
CA LEU A 58 3.14 3.52 3.02
C LEU A 58 2.61 3.88 4.41
N ALA A 59 3.03 5.01 4.97
CA ALA A 59 2.53 5.52 6.24
C ALA A 59 1.03 5.83 6.19
N LYS A 60 0.52 6.41 5.09
CA LYS A 60 -0.93 6.60 4.89
C LYS A 60 -1.70 5.28 4.91
N ILE A 61 -1.18 4.25 4.22
CA ILE A 61 -1.80 2.91 4.21
C ILE A 61 -1.79 2.31 5.62
N ALA A 62 -0.65 2.37 6.32
CA ALA A 62 -0.52 1.85 7.67
C ALA A 62 -1.48 2.55 8.66
N ASN A 63 -1.59 3.87 8.58
CA ASN A 63 -2.53 4.65 9.39
C ASN A 63 -3.98 4.28 9.09
N PHE A 64 -4.35 4.18 7.81
CA PHE A 64 -5.69 3.73 7.42
C PHE A 64 -6.02 2.35 8.00
N MET A 65 -5.12 1.38 7.86
CA MET A 65 -5.29 0.04 8.42
C MET A 65 -5.49 0.07 9.94
N GLN A 66 -4.70 0.89 10.64
CA GLN A 66 -4.79 1.03 12.09
C GLN A 66 -6.10 1.70 12.55
N HIS A 67 -6.62 2.67 11.79
CA HIS A 67 -7.85 3.39 12.13
C HIS A 67 -9.11 2.61 11.74
N GLN A 68 -9.12 1.95 10.59
CA GLN A 68 -10.31 1.29 10.04
C GLN A 68 -10.47 -0.15 10.54
N PHE A 69 -9.36 -0.88 10.69
CA PHE A 69 -9.38 -2.31 11.01
C PHE A 69 -8.70 -2.64 12.33
N HIS A 70 -8.15 -1.65 13.05
CA HIS A 70 -7.35 -1.83 14.26
C HIS A 70 -6.17 -2.80 14.08
N GLN A 71 -5.63 -2.86 12.86
CA GLN A 71 -4.57 -3.76 12.47
C GLN A 71 -3.42 -3.01 11.81
N LYS A 72 -2.20 -3.57 11.88
CA LYS A 72 -1.05 -3.08 11.11
C LYS A 72 -1.12 -3.64 9.70
N ALA A 73 -0.75 -2.83 8.71
CA ALA A 73 -0.55 -3.30 7.33
C ALA A 73 0.65 -4.28 7.29
N PRO A 74 0.47 -5.55 6.89
CA PRO A 74 1.58 -6.47 6.71
C PRO A 74 2.48 -5.97 5.57
N LEU A 75 3.80 -6.03 5.77
CA LEU A 75 4.80 -5.65 4.79
C LEU A 75 5.74 -6.83 4.56
N VAL A 76 5.97 -7.17 3.29
CA VAL A 76 6.91 -8.23 2.89
C VAL A 76 8.00 -7.62 2.01
N SER A 77 9.26 -7.88 2.37
CA SER A 77 10.47 -7.45 1.68
C SER A 77 11.46 -8.62 1.62
N THR A 78 12.30 -8.66 0.58
CA THR A 78 13.42 -9.61 0.46
C THR A 78 14.78 -8.99 0.77
N ASN A 79 14.82 -7.69 1.10
CA ASN A 79 15.97 -6.97 1.67
C ASN A 79 15.73 -6.65 3.15
#